data_AF-A0A9Q0UUD4-F1
#
_entry.id   AF-A0A9Q0UUD4-F1
#
_cell.length_a   1.000
_cell.length_b   1.000
_cell.length_c   1.000
_cell.angle_alpha   90.00
_cell.angle_beta   90.00
_cell.angle_gamma   90.00
#
_symmetry.space_group_name_H-M   'P 1'
#
loop_
_entity.id
_entity.type
_entity.pdbx_description
1 polymer ?
#
loop_
_entity_poly.entity_id
_entity_poly.type
_entity_poly.pdbx_seq_one_letter_code
_entity_poly.pdbx_strand_id
1 'polypeptide(L)'
;MMGKDPAKDVGLRSNFSVKVHRSMCLELKSFVDRISQIYPAIESARPRCTSGVLNLCSLGFNMDKSELIIQHCATSSKLYLAITAKKILFAMRKNTKRLWIYV
;
A
#
# COMPACT_ATOMS: atom_id res chain seq x y z
N MET A 1 -36.01 2.78 -20.07
CA MET A 1 -34.90 2.66 -21.05
C MET A 1 -33.95 3.84 -20.83
N MET A 2 -32.64 3.66 -21.11
CA MET A 2 -31.47 4.40 -20.59
C MET A 2 -31.18 4.14 -19.11
N GLY A 3 -30.01 3.71 -18.67
CA GLY A 3 -28.77 3.37 -19.35
C GLY A 3 -27.89 2.70 -18.29
N LYS A 4 -27.38 1.52 -18.61
CA LYS A 4 -26.38 0.82 -17.81
C LYS A 4 -25.05 1.51 -18.12
N ASP A 5 -24.43 2.13 -17.12
CA ASP A 5 -23.00 2.36 -17.13
C ASP A 5 -22.41 1.83 -15.81
N PRO A 6 -21.50 0.86 -15.90
CA PRO A 6 -20.84 0.27 -14.75
C PRO A 6 -19.59 1.09 -14.38
N ALA A 7 -18.98 0.72 -13.25
CA ALA A 7 -17.66 1.14 -12.80
C ALA A 7 -17.60 2.48 -12.05
N LYS A 8 -17.76 2.38 -10.73
CA LYS A 8 -16.74 2.85 -9.77
C LYS A 8 -16.60 1.85 -8.63
N ASP A 9 -16.22 0.62 -8.98
CA ASP A 9 -15.39 -0.16 -8.06
C ASP A 9 -14.01 0.51 -8.08
N VAL A 10 -13.89 1.61 -7.33
CA VAL A 10 -12.58 2.02 -6.79
C VAL A 10 -12.45 1.27 -5.47
N GLY A 11 -12.57 -0.06 -5.56
CA GLY A 11 -11.79 -0.92 -4.70
C GLY A 11 -10.35 -0.62 -5.09
N LEU A 12 -9.72 0.31 -4.37
CA LEU A 12 -8.27 0.42 -4.35
C LEU A 12 -7.79 -0.90 -3.74
N ARG A 13 -7.77 -1.91 -4.59
CA ARG A 13 -7.23 -3.23 -4.35
C ARG A 13 -5.74 -3.01 -4.31
N SER A 14 -5.28 -2.49 -3.18
CA SER A 14 -3.91 -2.57 -2.75
C SER A 14 -3.62 -4.07 -2.63
N ASN A 15 -3.19 -4.66 -3.74
CA ASN A 15 -2.79 -6.06 -3.89
C ASN A 15 -1.48 -6.35 -3.11
N PHE A 16 -1.18 -5.54 -2.11
CA PHE A 16 -0.04 -5.75 -1.24
C PHE A 16 -0.57 -6.28 0.09
N SER A 17 -0.52 -7.59 0.27
CA SER A 17 -0.71 -8.16 1.60
C SER A 17 0.43 -7.65 2.48
N VAL A 18 0.18 -6.65 3.32
CA VAL A 18 1.14 -6.21 4.33
C VAL A 18 1.38 -7.40 5.25
N LYS A 19 2.55 -8.04 5.11
CA LYS A 19 2.91 -9.25 5.87
C LYS A 19 3.54 -8.94 7.23
N VAL A 20 4.15 -7.76 7.37
CA VAL A 20 4.77 -7.29 8.62
C VAL A 20 4.10 -5.97 9.01
N HIS A 21 3.82 -5.74 10.30
CA HIS A 21 3.11 -4.55 10.80
C HIS A 21 1.66 -4.38 10.28
N ARG A 22 1.01 -5.47 9.85
CA ARG A 22 -0.34 -5.45 9.25
C ARG A 22 -1.36 -4.63 10.04
N SER A 23 -1.43 -4.81 11.37
CA SER A 23 -2.41 -4.10 12.21
C SER A 23 -2.19 -2.58 12.18
N MET A 24 -0.95 -2.13 12.38
CA MET A 24 -0.59 -0.71 12.33
C MET A 24 -0.87 -0.10 10.96
N CYS A 25 -0.53 -0.82 9.88
CA CYS A 25 -0.77 -0.33 8.52
C CYS A 25 -2.26 -0.28 8.18
N LEU A 26 -3.08 -1.21 8.67
CA LEU A 26 -4.53 -1.19 8.47
C LEU A 26 -5.19 -0.02 9.23
N GLU A 27 -4.73 0.23 10.46
CA GLU A 27 -5.21 1.37 11.25
C GLU A 27 -4.82 2.70 10.60
N LEU A 28 -3.56 2.84 10.19
CA LEU A 28 -3.09 4.01 9.43
C LEU A 28 -3.88 4.17 8.13
N LYS A 29 -4.14 3.08 7.40
CA LYS A 29 -4.93 3.09 6.17
C LYS A 29 -6.36 3.56 6.42
N SER A 30 -6.99 3.14 7.52
CA SER A 30 -8.32 3.62 7.91
C SER A 30 -8.33 5.13 8.16
N PHE A 31 -7.30 5.68 8.80
CA PHE A 31 -7.18 7.14 8.96
C PHE A 31 -6.99 7.84 7.61
N VAL A 32 -6.08 7.35 6.77
CA VAL A 32 -5.85 7.87 5.42
C VAL A 32 -7.16 7.85 4.62
N ASP A 33 -7.92 6.76 4.63
CA ASP A 33 -9.19 6.66 3.90
C ASP A 33 -10.23 7.68 4.36
N ARG A 34 -10.37 7.86 5.69
CA ARG A 34 -11.28 8.86 6.25
C ARG A 34 -10.85 10.28 5.90
N ILE A 35 -9.56 10.57 5.97
CA ILE A 35 -9.02 11.90 5.63
C ILE A 35 -9.19 12.17 4.13
N SER A 36 -8.91 11.19 3.27
CA SER A 36 -9.11 11.30 1.82
C SER A 36 -10.55 11.60 1.43
N GLN A 37 -11.54 11.17 2.22
CA GLN A 37 -12.95 11.50 1.98
C GLN A 37 -13.28 12.97 2.30
N ILE A 38 -12.66 13.56 3.34
CA ILE A 38 -12.92 14.95 3.75
C ILE A 38 -12.00 15.96 3.06
N TYR A 39 -10.82 15.54 2.62
CA TYR A 39 -9.78 16.41 2.07
C TYR A 39 -10.27 17.29 0.90
N PRO A 40 -11.02 16.76 -0.10
CA PRO A 40 -11.51 17.57 -1.21
C PRO A 40 -12.47 18.68 -0.76
N ALA A 41 -13.29 18.43 0.27
CA ALA A 41 -14.19 19.44 0.81
C ALA A 41 -13.39 20.59 1.46
N ILE A 42 -12.34 20.25 2.23
CA ILE A 42 -11.45 21.23 2.86
C ILE A 42 -10.69 22.03 1.79
N GLU A 43 -10.18 21.37 0.76
CA GLU A 43 -9.49 22.02 -0.35
C GLU A 43 -10.42 22.95 -1.14
N SER A 44 -11.66 22.51 -1.42
CA SER A 44 -12.67 23.31 -2.12
C SER A 44 -13.09 24.56 -1.35
N ALA A 45 -13.02 24.53 -0.01
CA ALA A 45 -13.31 25.68 0.84
C ALA A 45 -12.26 26.80 0.70
N ARG A 46 -11.10 26.52 0.08
CA ARG A 46 -10.00 27.46 -0.18
C ARG A 46 -9.69 28.35 1.05
N PRO A 47 -8.97 27.82 2.05
CA PRO A 47 -8.60 28.60 3.23
C PRO A 47 -7.91 29.90 2.82
N ARG A 48 -8.48 31.05 3.20
CA ARG A 48 -7.94 32.38 2.84
C ARG A 48 -6.94 32.92 3.86
N CYS A 49 -6.77 32.24 4.99
CA CYS A 49 -5.78 32.58 6.00
C CYS A 49 -4.48 31.81 5.78
N THR A 50 -3.35 32.46 6.06
CA THR A 50 -2.01 31.86 5.91
C THR A 50 -1.85 30.58 6.73
N SER A 51 -2.34 30.57 7.97
CA SER A 51 -2.35 29.37 8.82
C SER A 51 -3.19 28.24 8.22
N GLY A 52 -4.34 28.55 7.63
CA GLY A 52 -5.20 27.58 6.96
C GLY A 52 -4.53 26.94 5.74
N VAL A 53 -3.86 27.75 4.92
CA VAL A 53 -3.10 27.26 3.76
C VAL A 53 -1.93 26.37 4.21
N LEU A 54 -1.14 26.81 5.20
CA LEU A 54 -0.01 26.03 5.72
C LEU A 54 -0.43 24.69 6.32
N ASN A 55 -1.53 24.68 7.07
CA ASN A 55 -2.08 23.47 7.66
C ASN A 55 -2.60 22.51 6.60
N LEU A 56 -3.26 23.02 5.55
CA LEU A 56 -3.74 22.21 4.43
C LEU A 56 -2.57 21.59 3.65
N CYS A 57 -1.52 22.35 3.36
CA CYS A 57 -0.31 21.82 2.73
C CYS A 57 0.38 20.76 3.61
N SER A 58 0.47 21.00 4.92
CA SER A 58 1.05 20.04 5.87
C SER A 58 0.23 18.75 5.96
N LEU A 59 -1.10 18.86 5.88
CA LEU A 59 -2.00 17.70 5.82
C LEU A 59 -1.73 16.87 4.56
N GLY A 60 -1.67 17.51 3.38
CA GLY A 60 -1.34 16.83 2.13
C GLY A 60 0.00 16.10 2.18
N PHE A 61 1.06 16.78 2.64
CA PHE A 61 2.37 16.17 2.81
C PHE A 61 2.37 14.96 3.75
N ASN A 62 1.62 15.03 4.85
CA ASN A 62 1.49 13.93 5.80
C ASN A 62 0.67 12.75 5.22
N MET A 63 -0.31 13.03 4.37
CA MET A 63 -1.08 12.01 3.65
C MET A 63 -0.17 11.23 2.70
N ASP A 64 0.61 11.93 1.87
CA ASP A 64 1.58 11.32 0.95
C ASP A 64 2.59 10.46 1.71
N LYS A 65 3.13 10.98 2.83
CA LYS A 65 4.06 10.25 3.69
C LYS A 65 3.43 9.00 4.30
N SER A 66 2.15 9.06 4.67
CA SER A 66 1.42 7.92 5.24
C SER A 66 1.21 6.82 4.20
N GLU A 67 0.87 7.18 2.96
CA GLU A 67 0.77 6.21 1.86
C GLU A 67 2.12 5.58 1.53
N LEU A 68 3.20 6.37 1.50
CA LEU A 68 4.55 5.85 1.31
C LEU A 68 4.94 4.84 2.40
N ILE A 69 4.59 5.09 3.67
CA ILE A 69 4.83 4.13 4.76
C ILE A 69 4.04 2.84 4.55
N ILE A 70 2.76 2.92 4.18
CA ILE A 70 1.93 1.74 3.93
C ILE A 70 2.51 0.93 2.76
N GLN A 71 2.88 1.60 1.67
CA GLN A 71 3.52 0.98 0.51
C GLN A 71 4.86 0.35 0.88
N HIS A 72 5.67 1.03 1.71
CA HIS A 72 6.92 0.48 2.21
C HIS A 72 6.66 -0.76 3.08
N CYS A 73 5.73 -0.76 4.03
CA CYS A 73 5.42 -1.95 4.84
C CYS A 73 4.88 -3.13 4.00
N ALA A 74 4.18 -2.83 2.91
CA ALA A 74 3.77 -3.79 1.90
C ALA A 74 4.96 -4.40 1.14
N THR A 75 6.01 -3.62 0.89
CA THR A 75 7.12 -3.96 -0.01
C THR A 75 8.46 -4.20 0.68
N SER A 76 8.65 -3.86 1.95
CA SER A 76 9.93 -3.87 2.70
C SER A 76 10.20 -5.17 3.46
N SER A 77 9.87 -6.26 2.80
CA SER A 77 10.79 -7.32 2.36
C SER A 77 12.12 -7.71 3.00
N LYS A 78 12.53 -7.36 4.22
CA LYS A 78 13.59 -8.21 4.87
C LYS A 78 13.09 -9.66 5.07
N LEU A 79 11.80 -9.82 5.39
CA LEU A 79 11.13 -11.13 5.51
C LEU A 79 10.74 -11.73 4.15
N TYR A 80 10.30 -10.91 3.18
CA TYR A 80 10.00 -11.38 1.82
C TYR A 80 11.27 -11.83 1.07
N LEU A 81 12.41 -11.13 1.22
CA LEU A 81 13.71 -11.62 0.71
C LEU A 81 14.11 -12.95 1.36
N ALA A 82 13.99 -13.08 2.69
CA ALA A 82 14.35 -14.31 3.39
C ALA A 82 13.48 -15.53 3.01
N ILE A 83 12.16 -15.32 2.83
CA ILE A 83 11.22 -16.38 2.42
C ILE A 83 11.44 -16.78 0.96
N THR A 84 11.67 -15.82 0.06
CA THR A 84 11.94 -16.09 -1.35
C THR A 84 13.30 -16.78 -1.52
N ALA A 85 14.32 -16.36 -0.77
CA ALA A 85 15.64 -17.00 -0.77
C ALA A 85 15.58 -18.48 -0.35
N LYS A 86 14.83 -18.83 0.69
CA LYS A 86 14.64 -20.24 1.11
C LYS A 86 13.92 -21.08 0.05
N LYS A 87 12.89 -20.53 -0.61
CA LYS A 87 12.19 -21.20 -1.72
C LYS A 87 13.14 -21.48 -2.89
N ILE A 88 13.98 -20.51 -3.26
CA ILE A 88 15.00 -20.66 -4.30
C ILE A 88 16.01 -21.74 -3.91
N LEU A 89 16.54 -21.71 -2.69
CA LEU A 89 17.47 -22.73 -2.19
C LEU A 89 16.90 -24.15 -2.21
N PHE A 90 15.63 -24.31 -1.83
CA PHE A 90 14.94 -25.60 -1.87
C PHE A 90 14.73 -26.09 -3.31
N ALA A 91 14.33 -25.20 -4.22
CA ALA A 91 14.19 -25.52 -5.64
C ALA A 91 15.53 -25.95 -6.27
N MET A 92 16.62 -25.24 -5.96
CA MET A 92 17.97 -25.57 -6.41
C MET A 92 18.40 -26.96 -5.93
N ARG A 93 18.28 -27.25 -4.62
CA ARG A 93 18.61 -28.58 -4.06
C ARG A 93 17.79 -29.70 -4.69
N LYS A 94 16.50 -29.46 -4.98
CA LYS A 94 15.64 -30.46 -5.64
C LYS A 94 16.11 -30.77 -7.06
N ASN A 95 16.53 -29.76 -7.81
CA ASN A 95 17.05 -29.94 -9.16
C ASN A 95 18.43 -30.63 -9.17
N THR A 96 19.30 -30.32 -8.21
CA THR A 96 20.57 -31.05 -8.04
C THR A 96 20.32 -32.54 -7.79
N LYS A 97 19.46 -32.90 -6.83
CA LYS A 97 19.12 -34.30 -6.55
C LYS A 97 18.53 -35.04 -7.75
N ARG A 98 17.87 -34.34 -8.67
CA ARG A 98 17.36 -34.92 -9.91
C ARG A 98 18.46 -35.20 -10.92
N LEU A 99 19.46 -34.32 -11.08
CA LEU A 99 20.58 -34.57 -11.97
C LEU A 99 21.44 -35.77 -11.54
N TRP A 100 21.61 -35.99 -10.24
CA TRP A 100 22.37 -37.14 -9.70
C TRP A 100 21.69 -38.51 -9.89
N ILE A 101 20.43 -38.57 -10.35
CA ILE A 101 19.75 -39.83 -10.71
C ILE A 101 20.06 -40.22 -12.16
N TYR A 102 20.57 -39.27 -12.95
CA TYR A 102 20.89 -39.45 -14.38
C TYR A 102 22.41 -39.47 -14.66
N VAL A 103 23.25 -39.52 -13.61
CA VAL A 103 24.72 -39.69 -13.65
C VAL A 103 25.06 -40.95 -12.87
#